data_AF-A0A258UFN0-F1
#
_entry.id   AF-A0A258UFN0-F1
#
_cell.length_a   1.000
_cell.length_b   1.000
_cell.length_c   1.000
_cell.angle_alpha   90.00
_cell.angle_beta   90.00
_cell.angle_gamma   90.00
#
_symmetry.space_group_name_H-M   'P 1'
#
loop_
_entity.id
_entity.type
_entity.pdbx_description
1 polymer ?
#
loop_
_entity_poly.entity_id
_entity_poly.type
_entity_poly.pdbx_seq_one_letter_code
_entity_poly.pdbx_strand_id
1 'polypeptide(L)'
;MKLVLFVSLVIFTFSCTQKGFSVISKNIERKCTDGNWKGISFHELRTKLYNKGRLNFVSSDNDTLFVLENYEIESGTYFSRIWNAKDDLNYSYNSNSFSFDQPKLFTDYTLQLVQKWDIATIRKEESLNARSIPVKYINATRISIVNKEVFIECIKFKEFFKLERDR
;
A
#
# COMPACT_ATOMS: atom_id res chain seq x y z
N MET A 1 1.83 -64.00 -9.50
CA MET A 1 2.31 -62.89 -8.63
C MET A 1 1.97 -61.58 -9.30
N LYS A 2 1.05 -60.78 -8.73
CA LYS A 2 0.67 -59.46 -9.26
C LYS A 2 1.65 -58.42 -8.73
N LEU A 3 2.44 -57.82 -9.62
CA LEU A 3 3.34 -56.71 -9.31
C LEU A 3 2.51 -55.42 -9.40
N VAL A 4 2.25 -54.79 -8.26
CA VAL A 4 1.52 -53.51 -8.19
C VAL A 4 2.52 -52.38 -8.41
N LEU A 5 2.41 -51.70 -9.56
CA LEU A 5 3.17 -50.50 -9.88
C LEU A 5 2.55 -49.30 -9.16
N PHE A 6 3.21 -48.79 -8.12
CA PHE A 6 2.89 -47.51 -7.50
C PHE A 6 3.47 -46.39 -8.37
N VAL A 7 2.62 -45.74 -9.18
CA VAL A 7 2.97 -44.51 -9.88
C VAL A 7 2.75 -43.35 -8.92
N SER A 8 3.82 -42.89 -8.28
CA SER A 8 3.81 -41.68 -7.47
C SER A 8 3.55 -40.47 -8.36
N LEU A 9 2.34 -39.93 -8.29
CA LEU A 9 1.92 -38.71 -8.95
C LEU A 9 2.66 -37.52 -8.31
N VAL A 10 3.82 -37.17 -8.86
CA VAL A 10 4.51 -35.92 -8.51
C VAL A 10 3.69 -34.78 -9.11
N ILE A 11 2.81 -34.19 -8.30
CA ILE A 11 2.16 -32.93 -8.63
C ILE A 11 3.26 -31.85 -8.56
N PHE A 12 3.95 -31.64 -9.68
CA PHE A 12 4.63 -30.39 -9.92
C PHE A 12 3.54 -29.32 -9.99
N THR A 13 3.22 -28.70 -8.86
CA THR A 13 2.60 -27.39 -8.88
C THR A 13 3.64 -26.47 -9.49
N PHE A 14 3.61 -26.33 -10.81
CA PHE A 14 4.15 -25.17 -11.48
C PHE A 14 3.50 -23.97 -10.79
N SER A 15 4.23 -23.36 -9.85
CA SER A 15 3.96 -22.00 -9.42
C SER A 15 4.09 -21.15 -10.66
N CYS A 16 2.98 -21.01 -11.38
CA CYS A 16 2.79 -20.01 -12.39
C CYS A 16 3.16 -18.71 -11.71
N THR A 17 4.28 -18.10 -12.11
CA THR A 17 4.72 -16.79 -11.64
C THR A 17 3.74 -15.77 -12.19
N GLN A 18 2.54 -15.73 -11.61
CA GLN A 18 1.66 -14.58 -11.62
C GLN A 18 2.55 -13.41 -11.21
N LYS A 19 2.69 -12.40 -12.07
CA LYS A 19 3.47 -11.19 -11.76
C LYS A 19 2.85 -10.57 -10.50
N GLY A 20 3.38 -10.96 -9.34
CA GLY A 20 2.72 -10.75 -8.06
C GLY A 20 2.78 -9.30 -7.62
N PHE A 21 2.04 -8.98 -6.56
CA PHE A 21 2.04 -7.65 -5.95
C PHE A 21 3.46 -7.17 -5.57
N SER A 22 4.41 -8.08 -5.32
CA SER A 22 5.82 -7.73 -5.08
C SER A 22 6.45 -6.93 -6.24
N VAL A 23 6.12 -7.25 -7.50
CA VAL A 23 6.61 -6.51 -8.68
C VAL A 23 5.98 -5.13 -8.76
N ILE A 24 4.67 -5.04 -8.52
CA ILE A 24 3.94 -3.76 -8.43
C ILE A 24 4.55 -2.90 -7.33
N SER A 25 4.77 -3.49 -6.16
CA SER A 25 5.37 -2.86 -4.99
C SER A 25 6.75 -2.28 -5.29
N LYS A 26 7.61 -3.03 -6.00
CA LYS A 26 8.93 -2.55 -6.42
C LYS A 26 8.84 -1.38 -7.40
N ASN A 27 7.87 -1.40 -8.32
CA ASN A 27 7.64 -0.31 -9.25
C ASN A 27 7.14 0.96 -8.57
N ILE A 28 6.32 0.83 -7.52
CA ILE A 28 5.91 1.96 -6.69
C ILE A 28 7.11 2.59 -6.01
N GLU A 29 7.98 1.78 -5.39
CA GLU A 29 9.23 2.29 -4.78
C GLU A 29 10.05 3.08 -5.81
N ARG A 30 10.29 2.50 -6.99
CA ARG A 30 11.08 3.15 -8.04
C ARG A 30 10.48 4.46 -8.56
N LYS A 31 9.14 4.55 -8.66
CA LYS A 31 8.45 5.70 -9.26
C LYS A 31 8.09 6.79 -8.24
N CYS A 32 7.91 6.42 -6.97
CA CYS A 32 7.17 7.24 -6.01
C CYS A 32 7.97 7.55 -4.74
N THR A 33 9.17 7.01 -4.59
CA THR A 33 10.07 7.34 -3.49
C THR A 33 11.34 7.99 -4.00
N ASP A 34 11.90 8.91 -3.20
CA ASP A 34 13.07 9.72 -3.56
C ASP A 34 14.42 8.96 -3.44
N GLY A 35 14.38 7.62 -3.35
CA GLY A 35 15.56 6.74 -3.46
C GLY A 35 16.59 6.73 -2.32
N ASN A 36 16.49 7.63 -1.34
CA ASN A 36 17.54 7.82 -0.31
C ASN A 36 17.23 7.24 1.08
N TRP A 37 16.30 6.28 1.18
CA TRP A 37 15.90 5.70 2.46
C TRP A 37 16.90 4.64 2.96
N LYS A 38 17.45 4.81 4.16
CA LYS A 38 18.42 3.87 4.78
C LYS A 38 17.81 2.82 5.71
N GLY A 39 16.50 2.92 6.01
CA GLY A 39 15.78 1.94 6.84
C GLY A 39 15.07 0.88 6.01
N ILE A 40 14.16 0.12 6.64
CA ILE A 40 13.27 -0.79 5.91
C ILE A 40 12.37 0.02 4.96
N SER A 41 12.28 -0.40 3.72
CA SER A 41 11.44 0.26 2.71
C SER A 41 9.97 -0.13 2.84
N PHE A 42 9.07 0.71 2.34
CA PHE A 42 7.66 0.33 2.20
C PHE A 42 7.50 -0.87 1.27
N HIS A 43 8.35 -1.00 0.24
CA HIS A 43 8.39 -2.19 -0.60
C HIS A 43 8.59 -3.49 0.20
N GLU A 44 9.55 -3.49 1.13
CA GLU A 44 9.83 -4.65 1.99
C GLU A 44 8.65 -4.97 2.91
N LEU A 45 8.03 -3.96 3.52
CA LEU A 45 6.85 -4.15 4.38
C LEU A 45 5.68 -4.75 3.59
N ARG A 46 5.37 -4.18 2.42
CA ARG A 46 4.33 -4.68 1.51
C ARG A 46 4.59 -6.11 1.06
N THR A 47 5.85 -6.45 0.77
CA THR A 47 6.23 -7.81 0.37
C THR A 47 6.08 -8.81 1.52
N LYS A 48 6.45 -8.44 2.75
CA LYS A 48 6.22 -9.26 3.95
C LYS A 48 4.73 -9.55 4.15
N LEU A 49 3.86 -8.54 3.98
CA LEU A 49 2.42 -8.69 4.12
C LEU A 49 1.80 -9.54 3.00
N TYR A 50 2.25 -9.33 1.76
CA TYR A 50 1.83 -10.15 0.62
C TYR A 50 2.18 -11.63 0.81
N ASN A 51 3.41 -11.93 1.23
CA ASN A 51 3.84 -13.31 1.48
C ASN A 51 3.09 -13.98 2.64
N LYS A 52 2.51 -13.19 3.55
CA LYS A 52 1.63 -13.66 4.64
C LYS A 52 0.15 -13.78 4.21
N GLY A 53 -0.18 -13.54 2.95
CA GLY A 53 -1.55 -13.58 2.43
C GLY A 53 -2.44 -12.42 2.84
N ARG A 54 -1.89 -11.36 3.47
CA ARG A 54 -2.67 -10.19 3.93
C ARG A 54 -3.11 -9.26 2.80
N LEU A 55 -2.65 -9.50 1.58
CA LEU A 55 -2.94 -8.71 0.38
C LEU A 55 -3.56 -9.56 -0.73
N ASN A 56 -4.24 -10.66 -0.38
CA ASN A 56 -4.89 -11.55 -1.33
C ASN A 56 -6.09 -10.92 -2.05
N PHE A 57 -6.61 -9.80 -1.53
CA PHE A 57 -7.69 -9.04 -2.17
C PHE A 57 -7.23 -8.25 -3.40
N VAL A 58 -5.91 -8.09 -3.60
CA VAL A 58 -5.33 -7.47 -4.79
C VAL A 58 -5.55 -8.41 -5.97
N SER A 59 -6.42 -8.01 -6.89
CA SER A 59 -6.66 -8.78 -8.12
C SER A 59 -5.50 -8.59 -9.10
N SER A 60 -5.10 -9.66 -9.78
CA SER A 60 -4.14 -9.54 -10.91
C SER A 60 -4.79 -9.01 -12.19
N ASP A 61 -6.12 -9.01 -12.26
CA ASP A 61 -6.89 -8.62 -13.43
C ASP A 61 -7.94 -7.56 -13.04
N ASN A 62 -7.92 -6.41 -13.72
CA ASN A 62 -8.91 -5.32 -13.62
C ASN A 62 -9.21 -4.86 -12.19
N ASP A 63 -8.32 -4.04 -11.65
CA ASP A 63 -8.42 -3.50 -10.28
C ASP A 63 -7.94 -2.04 -10.23
N THR A 64 -8.38 -1.30 -9.22
CA THR A 64 -7.78 -0.02 -8.84
C THR A 64 -7.48 -0.05 -7.36
N LEU A 65 -6.19 0.00 -7.05
CA LEU A 65 -5.69 0.04 -5.69
C LEU A 65 -5.25 1.45 -5.33
N PHE A 66 -5.49 1.80 -4.09
CA PHE A 66 -5.00 3.02 -3.48
C PHE A 66 -4.08 2.65 -2.33
N VAL A 67 -3.00 3.39 -2.19
CA VAL A 67 -2.03 3.23 -1.10
C VAL A 67 -1.76 4.59 -0.49
N LEU A 68 -1.85 4.69 0.83
CA LEU A 68 -1.29 5.79 1.61
C LEU A 68 -0.14 5.26 2.46
N GLU A 69 0.97 5.99 2.47
CA GLU A 69 2.17 5.64 3.20
C GLU A 69 2.79 6.89 3.85
N ASN A 70 3.06 6.83 5.15
CA ASN A 70 3.78 7.85 5.91
C ASN A 70 4.80 7.18 6.85
N TYR A 71 5.97 7.79 6.97
CA TYR A 71 6.95 7.43 7.99
C TYR A 71 7.08 8.59 8.98
N GLU A 72 6.82 8.31 10.26
CA GLU A 72 6.98 9.24 11.36
C GLU A 72 8.38 9.09 11.95
N ILE A 73 9.24 10.09 11.75
CA ILE A 73 10.66 10.04 12.11
C ILE A 73 10.84 9.97 13.63
N GLU A 74 10.01 10.69 14.38
CA GLU A 74 10.10 10.83 15.83
C GLU A 74 9.88 9.50 16.55
N SER A 75 8.89 8.71 16.09
CA SER A 75 8.57 7.41 16.67
C SER A 75 9.27 6.25 15.96
N GLY A 76 9.77 6.47 14.75
CA GLY A 76 10.26 5.42 13.86
C GLY A 76 9.15 4.52 13.32
N THR A 77 7.90 5.02 13.28
CA THR A 77 6.72 4.24 12.90
C THR A 77 6.37 4.46 11.44
N TYR A 78 6.13 3.35 10.74
CA TYR A 78 5.54 3.35 9.42
C TYR A 78 4.03 3.22 9.55
N PHE A 79 3.29 4.01 8.81
CA PHE A 79 1.84 3.94 8.71
C PHE A 79 1.45 3.70 7.26
N SER A 80 0.53 2.76 7.04
CA SER A 80 0.01 2.53 5.70
C SER A 80 -1.43 2.05 5.69
N ARG A 81 -2.14 2.45 4.63
CA ARG A 81 -3.42 1.87 4.23
C ARG A 81 -3.34 1.48 2.77
N ILE A 82 -3.76 0.27 2.46
CA ILE A 82 -3.87 -0.26 1.09
C ILE A 82 -5.31 -0.72 0.91
N TRP A 83 -5.99 -0.26 -0.14
CA TRP A 83 -7.40 -0.63 -0.34
C TRP A 83 -7.81 -0.62 -1.81
N ASN A 84 -8.86 -1.38 -2.13
CA ASN A 84 -9.62 -1.29 -3.37
C ASN A 84 -11.12 -1.29 -3.06
N ALA A 85 -11.95 -1.57 -4.06
CA ALA A 85 -13.40 -1.65 -3.88
C ALA A 85 -13.87 -2.90 -3.11
N LYS A 86 -13.01 -3.91 -2.92
CA LYS A 86 -13.36 -5.20 -2.30
C LYS A 86 -12.98 -5.25 -0.82
N ASP A 87 -11.79 -4.76 -0.48
CA ASP A 87 -11.21 -4.91 0.86
C ASP A 87 -10.17 -3.82 1.14
N ASP A 88 -9.75 -3.72 2.40
CA ASP A 88 -8.69 -2.83 2.84
C ASP A 88 -7.78 -3.46 3.91
N LEU A 89 -6.54 -2.95 3.96
CA LEU A 89 -5.55 -3.29 4.95
C LEU A 89 -4.96 -2.01 5.53
N ASN A 90 -5.21 -1.77 6.81
CA ASN A 90 -4.53 -0.74 7.60
C ASN A 90 -3.45 -1.40 8.46
N TYR A 91 -2.25 -0.83 8.49
CA TYR A 91 -1.22 -1.30 9.40
C TYR A 91 -0.27 -0.19 9.83
N SER A 92 0.28 -0.35 11.02
CA SER A 92 1.52 0.31 11.41
C SER A 92 2.64 -0.71 11.59
N TYR A 93 3.87 -0.25 11.44
CA TYR A 93 5.07 -1.05 11.70
C TYR A 93 6.08 -0.26 12.51
N ASN A 94 6.48 -0.82 13.64
CA ASN A 94 7.50 -0.29 14.53
C ASN A 94 8.16 -1.48 15.25
N SER A 95 9.44 -1.35 15.63
CA SER A 95 10.13 -2.33 16.48
C SER A 95 10.02 -3.76 15.96
N ASN A 96 10.11 -3.91 14.63
CA ASN A 96 9.98 -5.18 13.90
C ASN A 96 8.64 -5.92 14.02
N SER A 97 7.58 -5.21 14.39
CA SER A 97 6.24 -5.76 14.58
C SER A 97 5.20 -5.01 13.76
N PHE A 98 4.19 -5.73 13.27
CA PHE A 98 3.01 -5.12 12.64
C PHE A 98 1.89 -4.99 13.66
N SER A 99 1.18 -3.86 13.64
CA SER A 99 -0.09 -3.66 14.35
C SER A 99 -1.19 -3.36 13.34
N PHE A 100 -2.36 -3.97 13.52
CA PHE A 100 -3.51 -3.85 12.61
C PHE A 100 -4.74 -3.21 13.27
N ASP A 101 -4.75 -3.06 14.59
CA ASP A 101 -5.92 -2.62 15.37
C ASP A 101 -6.00 -1.09 15.54
N GLN A 102 -5.49 -0.33 14.57
CA GLN A 102 -5.40 1.12 14.64
C GLN A 102 -6.66 1.76 14.02
N PRO A 103 -7.52 2.45 14.81
CA PRO A 103 -8.85 2.78 14.33
C PRO A 103 -8.89 3.78 13.16
N LYS A 104 -7.95 4.73 13.05
CA LYS A 104 -7.86 5.66 11.88
C LYS A 104 -6.44 6.22 11.72
N LEU A 105 -5.66 5.66 10.80
CA LEU A 105 -4.31 6.17 10.47
C LEU A 105 -4.34 7.44 9.60
N PHE A 106 -5.41 7.62 8.84
CA PHE A 106 -5.63 8.75 7.95
C PHE A 106 -7.09 9.19 8.10
N THR A 107 -7.38 10.48 7.86
CA THR A 107 -8.76 10.99 7.95
C THR A 107 -9.61 10.45 6.81
N ASP A 108 -10.90 10.22 7.05
CA ASP A 108 -11.83 9.72 6.03
C ASP A 108 -11.88 10.67 4.82
N TYR A 109 -11.74 11.97 5.04
CA TYR A 109 -11.67 12.95 3.96
C TYR A 109 -10.42 12.78 3.10
N THR A 110 -9.25 12.53 3.70
CA THR A 110 -8.02 12.23 2.94
C THR A 110 -8.21 10.98 2.08
N LEU A 111 -8.81 9.92 2.64
CA LEU A 111 -9.12 8.69 1.92
C LEU A 111 -10.04 8.96 0.71
N GLN A 112 -11.10 9.75 0.90
CA GLN A 112 -12.02 10.11 -0.17
C GLN A 112 -11.34 10.90 -1.30
N LEU A 113 -10.50 11.88 -0.96
CA LEU A 113 -9.79 12.67 -1.96
C LEU A 113 -8.82 11.80 -2.77
N VAL A 114 -8.09 10.90 -2.12
CA VAL A 114 -7.18 9.96 -2.79
C VAL A 114 -7.95 8.96 -3.65
N GLN A 115 -9.07 8.43 -3.18
CA GLN A 115 -9.89 7.49 -3.95
C GLN A 115 -10.49 8.14 -5.21
N LYS A 116 -10.89 9.41 -5.14
CA LYS A 116 -11.31 10.21 -6.30
C LYS A 116 -10.14 10.68 -7.16
N TRP A 117 -8.91 10.54 -6.66
CA TRP A 117 -7.70 11.13 -7.23
C TRP A 117 -7.84 12.64 -7.47
N ASP A 118 -8.49 13.34 -6.54
CA ASP A 118 -8.73 14.78 -6.61
C ASP A 118 -7.49 15.57 -6.16
N ILE A 119 -6.50 15.59 -7.04
CA ILE A 119 -5.21 16.25 -6.82
C ILE A 119 -5.38 17.75 -6.55
N ALA A 120 -6.32 18.40 -7.23
CA ALA A 120 -6.56 19.83 -7.07
C ALA A 120 -7.03 20.16 -5.65
N THR A 121 -7.98 19.39 -5.13
CA THR A 121 -8.46 19.57 -3.76
C THR A 121 -7.39 19.18 -2.74
N ILE A 122 -6.62 18.10 -2.97
CA ILE A 122 -5.48 17.73 -2.10
C ILE A 122 -4.50 18.91 -1.96
N ARG A 123 -4.10 19.55 -3.06
CA ARG A 123 -3.16 20.68 -3.02
C ARG A 123 -3.75 21.91 -2.34
N LYS A 124 -5.04 22.17 -2.54
CA LYS A 124 -5.74 23.26 -1.86
C LYS A 124 -5.78 23.03 -0.35
N GLU A 125 -6.13 21.82 0.07
CA GLU A 125 -6.20 21.43 1.49
C GLU A 125 -4.83 21.44 2.15
N GLU A 126 -3.80 20.94 1.47
CA GLU A 126 -2.41 21.03 1.89
C GLU A 126 -1.99 22.50 2.12
N SER A 127 -2.37 23.41 1.22
CA SER A 127 -2.03 24.84 1.36
C SER A 127 -2.75 25.54 2.52
N LEU A 128 -3.96 25.11 2.86
CA LEU A 128 -4.82 25.80 3.83
C LEU A 128 -4.73 25.19 5.23
N ASN A 129 -4.60 23.87 5.32
CA ASN A 129 -4.85 23.09 6.54
C ASN A 129 -3.67 22.19 6.93
N ALA A 130 -2.53 22.23 6.21
CA ALA A 130 -1.34 21.49 6.63
C ALA A 130 -0.66 22.16 7.82
N ARG A 131 -0.23 21.34 8.78
CA ARG A 131 0.59 21.83 9.90
C ARG A 131 1.99 22.17 9.41
N SER A 132 2.54 23.27 9.90
CA SER A 132 3.92 23.66 9.60
C SER A 132 4.94 22.86 10.40
N ILE A 133 4.61 22.41 11.61
CA ILE A 133 5.51 21.63 12.50
C ILE A 133 4.69 20.70 13.42
N PRO A 134 5.07 19.42 13.60
CA PRO A 134 6.00 18.69 12.74
C PRO A 134 5.37 18.51 11.34
N VAL A 135 6.20 18.57 10.29
CA VAL A 135 5.71 18.33 8.93
C VAL A 135 5.61 16.83 8.71
N LYS A 136 4.39 16.32 8.61
CA LYS A 136 4.13 14.94 8.22
C LYS A 136 3.83 14.87 6.73
N TYR A 137 4.62 14.09 5.98
CA TYR A 137 4.37 13.87 4.55
C TYR A 137 3.67 12.54 4.33
N ILE A 138 2.62 12.55 3.52
CA ILE A 138 1.90 11.36 3.07
C ILE A 138 2.24 11.16 1.59
N ASN A 139 2.60 9.94 1.22
CA ASN A 139 2.67 9.50 -0.16
C ASN A 139 1.38 8.76 -0.50
N ALA A 140 0.60 9.28 -1.44
CA ALA A 140 -0.52 8.58 -2.04
C ALA A 140 -0.11 7.97 -3.38
N THR A 141 -0.52 6.73 -3.62
CA THR A 141 -0.34 6.02 -4.88
C THR A 141 -1.69 5.51 -5.37
N ARG A 142 -2.01 5.75 -6.64
CA ARG A 142 -3.09 5.07 -7.38
C ARG A 142 -2.46 4.07 -8.34
N ILE A 143 -2.93 2.84 -8.28
CA ILE A 143 -2.46 1.74 -9.11
C ILE A 143 -3.68 1.24 -9.90
N SER A 144 -3.69 1.47 -11.20
CA SER A 144 -4.71 0.91 -12.09
C SER A 144 -4.15 -0.31 -12.78
N ILE A 145 -4.81 -1.46 -12.60
CA ILE A 145 -4.47 -2.72 -13.27
C ILE A 145 -5.53 -2.93 -14.35
N VAL A 146 -5.18 -2.81 -15.62
CA VAL A 146 -6.12 -2.99 -16.75
C VAL A 146 -5.53 -4.02 -17.69
N ASN A 147 -6.23 -5.15 -17.92
CA ASN A 147 -5.73 -6.23 -18.77
C ASN A 147 -4.28 -6.68 -18.42
N LYS A 148 -3.96 -6.78 -17.12
CA LYS A 148 -2.62 -7.10 -16.56
C LYS A 148 -1.54 -6.02 -16.75
N GLU A 149 -1.86 -4.91 -17.41
CA GLU A 149 -1.00 -3.75 -17.45
C GLU A 149 -1.17 -2.91 -16.19
N VAL A 150 -0.06 -2.38 -15.67
CA VAL A 150 -0.03 -1.68 -14.38
C VAL A 150 0.36 -0.22 -14.59
N PHE A 151 -0.57 0.68 -14.31
CA PHE A 151 -0.39 2.12 -14.33
C PHE A 151 -0.26 2.62 -12.89
N ILE A 152 0.79 3.40 -12.60
CA ILE A 152 1.10 3.89 -11.25
C ILE A 152 1.23 5.40 -11.33
N GLU A 153 0.42 6.07 -10.52
CA GLU A 153 0.44 7.51 -10.32
C GLU A 153 0.65 7.82 -8.85
N CYS A 154 1.40 8.87 -8.56
CA CYS A 154 1.83 9.18 -7.20
C CYS A 154 1.77 10.67 -6.91
N ILE A 155 1.40 11.00 -5.68
CA ILE A 155 1.44 12.35 -5.13
C ILE A 155 1.96 12.32 -3.70
N LYS A 156 2.93 13.19 -3.41
CA LYS A 156 3.41 13.47 -2.06
C LYS A 156 2.83 14.81 -1.60
N PHE A 157 2.27 14.84 -0.40
CA PHE A 157 1.68 16.05 0.20
C PHE A 157 1.85 16.05 1.72
N LYS A 158 1.80 17.22 2.34
CA LYS A 158 1.76 17.36 3.80
C LYS A 158 0.39 16.96 4.31
N GLU A 159 0.37 16.24 5.42
CA GLU A 159 -0.84 15.95 6.17
C GLU A 159 -1.58 17.26 6.48
N PHE A 160 -2.88 17.26 6.20
CA PHE A 160 -3.78 18.35 6.51
C PHE A 160 -4.91 17.84 7.40
N PHE A 161 -5.40 18.70 8.30
CA PHE A 161 -6.45 18.35 9.23
C PHE A 161 -7.30 19.57 9.56
N LYS A 162 -8.62 19.42 9.51
CA LYS A 162 -9.58 20.44 9.94
C LYS A 162 -10.55 19.83 10.96
N LEU A 163 -10.53 20.36 12.19
CA LEU A 163 -11.29 19.82 13.33
C LEU A 163 -12.79 19.65 13.05
N GLU A 164 -13.41 20.61 12.37
CA GLU A 164 -14.85 20.57 12.04
C GLU A 164 -15.23 19.44 11.06
N ARG A 165 -14.26 18.94 10.29
CA ARG A 165 -14.46 17.94 9.23
C ARG A 165 -13.96 16.56 9.63
N ASP A 166 -12.83 16.50 10.33
CA ASP A 166 -12.02 15.29 10.48
C ASP A 166 -12.10 14.66 11.89
N ARG A 167 -12.98 15.17 12.75
CA ARG A 167 -13.22 14.60 14.09
C ARG A 167 -13.98 13.28 14.04
#